data_AF-A0A9W6YY51-F1
#
_entry.id   AF-A0A9W6YY51-F1
#
_cell.length_a   1.000
_cell.length_b   1.000
_cell.length_c   1.000
_cell.angle_alpha   90.00
_cell.angle_beta   90.00
_cell.angle_gamma   90.00
#
_symmetry.space_group_name_H-M   'P 1'
#
loop_
_entity.id
_entity.type
_entity.pdbx_description
1 polymer ?
#
loop_
_entity_poly.entity_id
_entity_poly.type
_entity_poly.pdbx_seq_one_letter_code
_entity_poly.pdbx_strand_id
1 'polypeptide(L)'
;MSLARFALRNSALPRATQLPAFKLSASARYFSSSSISLDKIKVKNPIVELDGDEMTRIIWDIIKTKLVKPYLDVDLKYYDLSIQSRDATNDQITIDAANAIKKYGVGVKCATITPDEARVKEFDLKKMWVSPNGTIRNILGGTVFREPIVIGSGPEKQPGDIEIPRLVPGWEKPIVIVGLHSC
;
A
#
# COMPACT_ATOMS: atom_id res chain seq x y z
N MET A 1 -34.41 -32.12 90.44
CA MET A 1 -33.13 -32.84 90.30
C MET A 1 -32.09 -31.84 89.80
N SER A 2 -31.40 -31.16 90.72
CA SER A 2 -30.07 -31.50 91.25
C SER A 2 -28.97 -31.06 90.27
N LEU A 3 -28.39 -29.88 90.48
CA LEU A 3 -27.03 -29.71 91.04
C LEU A 3 -25.95 -30.38 90.20
N ALA A 4 -25.06 -29.57 89.62
CA ALA A 4 -23.62 -29.74 89.84
C ALA A 4 -22.85 -28.51 89.36
N ARG A 5 -22.34 -27.75 90.33
CA ARG A 5 -21.09 -27.01 90.18
C ARG A 5 -19.95 -28.03 90.18
N PHE A 6 -18.99 -27.90 89.27
CA PHE A 6 -17.63 -28.42 89.43
C PHE A 6 -16.69 -27.43 88.73
N ALA A 7 -16.10 -26.49 89.46
CA ALA A 7 -14.84 -26.62 90.20
C ALA A 7 -13.60 -26.70 89.28
N LEU A 8 -12.95 -25.54 89.18
CA LEU A 8 -11.53 -25.26 88.92
C LEU A 8 -10.59 -26.45 88.83
N ARG A 9 -9.75 -26.49 87.77
CA ARG A 9 -8.30 -26.41 87.95
C ARG A 9 -7.53 -26.09 86.67
N ASN A 10 -6.59 -25.18 86.84
CA ASN A 10 -5.60 -24.66 85.89
C ASN A 10 -4.86 -25.76 85.11
N SER A 11 -4.67 -25.51 83.82
CA SER A 11 -3.39 -25.79 83.17
C SER A 11 -3.13 -24.73 82.09
N ALA A 12 -1.88 -24.30 82.03
CA ALA A 12 -1.43 -23.08 81.37
C ALA A 12 -1.78 -23.01 79.88
N LEU A 13 -2.36 -21.89 79.44
CA LEU A 13 -2.48 -21.56 78.01
C LEU A 13 -1.15 -20.97 77.53
N PRO A 14 -0.50 -21.56 76.50
CA PRO A 14 0.67 -20.97 75.91
C PRO A 14 0.31 -19.80 74.98
N ARG A 15 1.27 -18.87 74.95
CA ARG A 15 1.35 -17.62 74.20
C ARG A 15 0.77 -17.68 72.78
N ALA A 16 -0.01 -16.66 72.42
CA ALA A 16 -0.56 -16.41 71.10
C ALA A 16 0.48 -16.59 69.97
N THR A 17 0.27 -17.59 69.12
CA THR A 17 0.84 -17.67 67.78
C THR A 17 -0.08 -16.92 66.82
N GLN A 18 0.38 -15.77 66.35
CA GLN A 18 -0.23 -15.05 65.23
C GLN A 18 -0.29 -15.96 64.00
N LEU A 19 -1.47 -16.11 63.40
CA LEU A 19 -1.62 -16.71 62.07
C LEU A 19 -1.05 -15.72 61.04
N PRO A 20 -0.26 -16.16 60.06
CA PRO A 20 0.32 -15.25 59.08
C PRO A 20 -0.80 -14.70 58.19
N ALA A 21 -0.79 -13.38 58.00
CA ALA A 21 -1.65 -12.72 57.03
C ALA A 21 -1.35 -13.28 55.64
N PHE A 22 -2.34 -13.95 55.02
CA PHE A 22 -2.28 -14.35 53.62
C PHE A 22 -2.15 -13.08 52.76
N LYS A 23 -0.93 -12.80 52.28
CA LYS A 23 -0.70 -11.76 51.28
C LYS A 23 -1.25 -12.28 49.95
N LEU A 24 -2.42 -11.80 49.54
CA LEU A 24 -2.86 -11.95 48.16
C LEU A 24 -1.89 -11.14 47.28
N SER A 25 -0.87 -11.81 46.73
CA SER A 25 -0.07 -11.22 45.65
C SER A 25 -0.97 -11.17 44.41
N ALA A 26 -1.57 -10.01 44.16
CA ALA A 26 -2.20 -9.73 42.89
C ALA A 26 -1.09 -9.68 41.83
N SER A 27 -0.80 -10.83 41.21
CA SER A 27 0.08 -10.88 40.05
C SER A 27 -0.65 -10.20 38.89
N ALA A 28 -0.42 -8.89 38.74
CA ALA A 28 -0.83 -8.15 37.57
C ALA A 28 -0.12 -8.79 36.37
N ARG A 29 -0.85 -9.60 35.60
CA ARG A 29 -0.37 -10.08 34.30
C ARG A 29 -0.36 -8.86 33.38
N TYR A 30 0.78 -8.19 33.30
CA TYR A 30 1.03 -7.25 32.22
C TYR A 30 1.01 -8.08 30.92
N PHE A 31 -0.07 -7.96 30.16
CA PHE A 31 -0.07 -8.41 28.78
C PHE A 31 0.96 -7.56 28.05
N SER A 32 2.17 -8.11 27.86
CA SER A 32 3.13 -7.54 26.92
C SER A 32 2.53 -7.70 25.54
N SER A 33 1.82 -6.68 25.07
CA SER A 33 1.45 -6.55 23.67
C SER A 33 2.72 -6.25 22.89
N SER A 34 3.50 -7.29 22.60
CA SER A 34 4.50 -7.19 21.54
C SER A 34 3.73 -7.01 20.24
N SER A 35 3.53 -5.77 19.82
CA SER A 35 3.20 -5.48 18.44
C SER A 35 4.29 -6.15 17.60
N ILE A 36 3.93 -7.14 16.80
CA ILE A 36 4.80 -7.61 15.73
C ILE A 36 4.93 -6.40 14.81
N SER A 37 5.95 -5.57 15.00
CA SER A 37 6.36 -4.61 13.99
C SER A 37 6.90 -5.47 12.85
N LEU A 38 6.04 -5.76 11.88
CA LEU A 38 6.50 -6.29 10.61
C LEU A 38 7.47 -5.25 10.06
N ASP A 39 8.76 -5.58 10.09
CA ASP A 39 9.77 -4.73 9.48
C ASP A 39 9.41 -4.56 8.01
N LYS A 40 9.29 -3.31 7.58
CA LYS A 40 8.98 -2.99 6.21
C LYS A 40 10.04 -3.59 5.29
N ILE A 41 9.60 -4.07 4.14
CA ILE A 41 10.49 -4.60 3.11
C ILE A 41 11.35 -3.43 2.60
N LYS A 42 12.66 -3.51 2.85
CA LYS A 42 13.62 -2.49 2.43
C LYS A 42 13.95 -2.64 0.95
N VAL A 43 13.63 -1.63 0.16
CA VAL A 43 13.98 -1.58 -1.26
C VAL A 43 15.32 -0.86 -1.41
N LYS A 44 16.30 -1.52 -2.05
CA LYS A 44 17.68 -0.99 -2.16
C LYS A 44 17.80 0.18 -3.13
N ASN A 45 17.07 0.14 -4.24
CA ASN A 45 17.15 1.12 -5.31
C ASN A 45 15.90 2.01 -5.31
N PRO A 46 16.05 3.32 -5.55
CA PRO A 46 14.91 4.21 -5.63
C PRO A 46 14.09 3.92 -6.89
N ILE A 47 12.79 4.21 -6.81
CA ILE A 47 11.85 4.09 -7.91
C ILE A 47 11.39 5.49 -8.31
N VAL A 48 11.31 5.75 -9.61
CA VAL A 48 10.76 7.02 -10.12
C VAL A 48 9.25 6.94 -10.11
N GLU A 49 8.60 7.86 -9.41
CA GLU A 49 7.15 8.00 -9.35
C GLU A 49 6.74 9.17 -10.23
N LEU A 50 5.86 8.91 -11.20
CA LEU A 50 5.30 9.91 -12.09
C LEU A 50 3.80 10.02 -11.79
N ASP A 51 3.39 11.10 -11.12
CA ASP A 51 1.99 11.33 -10.75
C ASP A 51 1.15 11.75 -11.97
N GLY A 52 -0.17 11.70 -11.82
CA GLY A 52 -1.12 11.83 -12.93
C GLY A 52 -2.24 12.84 -12.68
N ASP A 53 -3.33 12.65 -13.41
CA ASP A 53 -4.49 13.55 -13.43
C ASP A 53 -5.80 12.85 -13.02
N GLU A 54 -6.82 13.67 -12.71
CA GLU A 54 -8.21 13.29 -12.45
C GLU A 54 -8.36 12.14 -11.42
N MET A 55 -9.24 11.17 -11.70
CA MET A 55 -9.53 10.04 -10.82
C MET A 55 -8.32 9.16 -10.57
N THR A 56 -7.41 9.06 -11.54
CA THR A 56 -6.25 8.19 -11.42
C THR A 56 -5.26 8.70 -10.37
N ARG A 57 -5.12 10.03 -10.21
CA ARG A 57 -4.34 10.64 -9.14
C ARG A 57 -4.85 10.25 -7.74
N ILE A 58 -6.17 10.27 -7.55
CA ILE A 58 -6.80 9.91 -6.28
C ILE A 58 -6.61 8.42 -5.98
N ILE A 59 -6.88 7.56 -6.96
CA ILE A 59 -6.69 6.11 -6.83
C ILE A 59 -5.22 5.79 -6.53
N TRP A 60 -4.29 6.50 -7.18
CA TRP A 60 -2.86 6.32 -6.96
C TRP A 60 -2.44 6.64 -5.52
N ASP A 61 -2.95 7.71 -4.93
CA ASP A 61 -2.67 8.02 -3.52
C ASP A 61 -3.25 6.97 -2.57
N ILE A 62 -4.45 6.45 -2.85
CA ILE A 62 -5.06 5.37 -2.08
C ILE A 62 -4.22 4.09 -2.16
N ILE A 63 -3.74 3.71 -3.36
CA ILE A 63 -2.87 2.55 -3.55
C ILE A 63 -1.58 2.72 -2.75
N LYS A 64 -0.92 3.88 -2.87
CA LYS A 64 0.32 4.16 -2.12
C LYS A 64 0.11 4.05 -0.62
N THR A 65 -0.97 4.64 -0.11
CA THR A 65 -1.20 4.74 1.33
C THR A 65 -1.69 3.42 1.94
N LYS A 66 -2.52 2.65 1.24
CA LYS A 66 -3.07 1.39 1.77
C LYS A 66 -2.25 0.15 1.44
N LEU A 67 -1.60 0.12 0.27
CA LEU A 67 -0.98 -1.10 -0.26
C LEU A 67 0.55 -1.02 -0.37
N VAL A 68 1.15 0.17 -0.39
CA VAL A 68 2.62 0.31 -0.54
C VAL A 68 3.30 0.74 0.76
N LYS A 69 3.03 1.96 1.25
CA LYS A 69 3.68 2.58 2.42
C LYS A 69 3.61 1.76 3.73
N PRO A 70 2.56 0.95 3.99
CA PRO A 70 2.52 0.10 5.19
C PRO A 70 3.52 -1.05 5.14
N TYR A 71 3.86 -1.54 3.95
CA TYR A 71 4.62 -2.78 3.76
C TYR A 71 6.03 -2.57 3.18
N LEU A 72 6.25 -1.50 2.41
CA LEU A 72 7.53 -1.21 1.77
C LEU A 72 8.17 0.06 2.33
N ASP A 73 9.47 0.00 2.57
CA ASP A 73 10.35 1.14 2.80
C ASP A 73 11.15 1.39 1.51
N VAL A 74 10.68 2.37 0.72
CA VAL A 74 11.17 2.66 -0.64
C VAL A 74 11.36 4.16 -0.84
N ASP A 75 12.49 4.53 -1.42
CA ASP A 75 12.78 5.91 -1.86
C ASP A 75 12.09 6.18 -3.19
N LEU A 76 11.05 7.01 -3.17
CA LEU A 76 10.29 7.40 -4.36
C LEU A 76 10.77 8.77 -4.85
N LYS A 77 11.33 8.82 -6.06
CA LYS A 77 11.67 10.07 -6.75
C LYS A 77 10.42 10.59 -7.44
N TYR A 78 9.74 11.52 -6.78
CA TYR A 78 8.45 12.04 -7.19
C TYR A 78 8.58 13.12 -8.29
N TYR A 79 7.80 12.95 -9.36
CA TYR A 79 7.63 13.90 -10.46
C TYR A 79 6.13 14.09 -10.72
N ASP A 80 5.64 15.31 -10.62
CA ASP A 80 4.24 15.64 -10.88
C ASP A 80 4.03 15.89 -12.37
N LEU A 81 3.45 14.92 -13.09
CA LEU A 81 3.07 15.09 -14.51
C LEU A 81 1.62 15.54 -14.71
N SER A 82 0.98 16.11 -13.68
CA SER A 82 -0.32 16.72 -13.86
C SER A 82 -0.27 17.84 -14.89
N ILE A 83 -1.40 18.09 -15.56
CA ILE A 83 -1.47 19.06 -16.64
C ILE A 83 -1.04 20.48 -16.20
N GLN A 84 -1.33 20.84 -14.95
CA GLN A 84 -0.95 22.12 -14.35
C GLN A 84 0.56 22.23 -14.13
N SER A 85 1.17 21.18 -13.57
CA SER A 85 2.62 21.10 -13.34
C SER A 85 3.40 21.15 -14.64
N ARG A 86 2.90 20.43 -15.66
CA ARG A 86 3.47 20.45 -17.00
C ARG A 86 3.36 21.82 -17.65
N ASP A 87 2.20 22.47 -17.57
CA ASP A 87 2.05 23.83 -18.12
C ASP A 87 2.95 24.85 -17.41
N ALA A 88 3.06 24.77 -16.08
CA ALA A 88 3.93 25.63 -15.28
C ALA A 88 5.41 25.50 -15.66
N THR A 89 5.88 24.26 -15.91
CA THR A 89 7.28 23.95 -16.21
C THR A 89 7.61 23.92 -17.71
N ASN A 90 6.66 24.35 -18.56
CA ASN A 90 6.75 24.23 -20.01
C ASN A 90 7.06 22.78 -20.49
N ASP A 91 6.50 21.79 -19.81
CA ASP A 91 6.66 20.35 -20.02
C ASP A 91 8.08 19.81 -19.76
N GLN A 92 8.96 20.61 -19.16
CA GLN A 92 10.30 20.18 -18.78
C GLN A 92 10.28 19.04 -17.75
N ILE A 93 9.29 19.04 -16.85
CA ILE A 93 9.13 18.00 -15.84
C ILE A 93 8.96 16.59 -16.45
N THR A 94 8.35 16.51 -17.63
CA THR A 94 8.18 15.25 -18.37
C THR A 94 9.52 14.69 -18.86
N ILE A 95 10.39 15.57 -19.35
CA ILE A 95 11.74 15.22 -19.81
C ILE A 95 12.61 14.82 -18.62
N ASP A 96 12.54 15.58 -17.53
CA ASP A 96 13.30 15.31 -16.31
C ASP A 96 12.91 13.96 -15.69
N ALA A 97 11.61 13.65 -15.68
CA ALA A 97 11.12 12.36 -15.22
C ALA A 97 11.60 11.20 -16.11
N ALA A 98 11.62 11.37 -17.43
CA ALA A 98 12.16 10.36 -18.35
C ALA A 98 13.66 10.13 -18.13
N ASN A 99 14.45 11.20 -17.92
CA ASN A 99 15.87 11.10 -17.59
C ASN A 99 16.11 10.46 -16.23
N ALA A 100 15.24 10.71 -15.25
CA ALA A 100 15.28 10.04 -13.96
C ALA A 100 15.02 8.54 -14.10
N ILE A 101 14.04 8.12 -14.91
CA ILE A 101 13.80 6.70 -15.20
C ILE A 101 15.05 6.09 -15.82
N LYS A 102 15.69 6.76 -16.78
CA LYS A 102 16.93 6.29 -17.40
C LYS A 102 18.08 6.13 -16.39
N LYS A 103 18.13 7.01 -15.38
CA LYS A 103 19.15 6.96 -14.31
C LYS A 103 18.90 5.84 -13.30
N TYR A 104 17.66 5.64 -12.86
CA TYR A 104 17.31 4.70 -11.78
C TYR A 104 16.80 3.34 -12.28
N GLY A 105 16.47 3.22 -13.56
CA GLY A 105 16.06 2.00 -14.26
C GLY A 105 14.57 1.66 -14.15
N VAL A 106 13.91 2.03 -13.05
CA VAL A 106 12.50 1.67 -12.81
C VAL A 106 11.65 2.93 -12.60
N GLY A 107 10.53 3.00 -13.33
CA GLY A 107 9.54 4.05 -13.19
C GLY A 107 8.13 3.49 -13.10
N VAL A 108 7.29 4.11 -12.26
CA VAL A 108 5.86 3.83 -12.16
C VAL A 108 5.11 5.11 -12.48
N LYS A 109 4.20 5.03 -13.46
CA LYS A 109 3.51 6.19 -14.00
C LYS A 109 2.00 6.06 -13.85
N CYS A 110 1.38 7.12 -13.36
CA CYS A 110 -0.07 7.30 -13.35
C CYS A 110 -0.59 7.86 -14.69
N ALA A 111 -1.89 7.74 -14.97
CA ALA A 111 -2.48 8.24 -16.21
C ALA A 111 -2.48 9.77 -16.22
N THR A 112 -2.24 10.36 -17.40
CA THR A 112 -2.05 11.81 -17.56
C THR A 112 -2.89 12.31 -18.72
N ILE A 113 -3.45 13.53 -18.59
CA ILE A 113 -4.19 14.20 -19.65
C ILE A 113 -3.25 14.50 -20.83
N THR A 114 -3.70 14.18 -22.04
CA THR A 114 -3.15 14.75 -23.27
C THR A 114 -4.16 15.81 -23.75
N PRO A 115 -3.85 17.11 -23.63
CA PRO A 115 -4.85 18.15 -23.83
C PRO A 115 -5.26 18.27 -25.30
N ASP A 116 -6.55 18.32 -25.56
CA ASP A 116 -7.14 18.77 -26.82
C ASP A 116 -7.56 20.25 -26.72
N GLU A 117 -8.16 20.79 -27.78
CA GLU A 117 -8.64 22.18 -27.81
C GLU A 117 -9.66 22.50 -26.69
N ALA A 118 -10.46 21.51 -26.27
CA ALA A 118 -11.41 21.68 -25.18
C ALA A 118 -10.70 21.74 -23.83
N ARG A 119 -9.74 20.84 -23.58
CA ARG A 119 -8.95 20.82 -22.35
C ARG A 119 -8.03 22.03 -22.22
N VAL A 120 -7.52 22.58 -23.34
CA VAL A 120 -6.76 23.86 -23.32
C VAL A 120 -7.62 24.98 -22.74
N LYS A 121 -8.90 25.06 -23.10
CA LYS A 121 -9.83 26.06 -22.56
C LYS A 121 -10.25 25.76 -21.12
N GLU A 122 -10.46 24.49 -20.78
CA GLU A 122 -10.86 24.07 -19.44
C GLU A 122 -9.80 24.41 -18.39
N PHE A 123 -8.52 24.18 -18.72
CA PHE A 123 -7.40 24.36 -17.80
C PHE A 123 -6.60 25.66 -18.03
N ASP A 124 -7.04 26.52 -18.96
CA ASP A 124 -6.36 27.76 -19.37
C ASP A 124 -4.86 27.55 -19.68
N LEU A 125 -4.58 26.56 -20.54
CA LEU A 125 -3.20 26.14 -20.84
C LEU A 125 -2.53 27.10 -21.81
N LYS A 126 -1.21 27.31 -21.65
CA LYS A 126 -0.41 28.14 -22.55
C LYS A 126 -0.43 27.64 -23.99
N LYS A 127 -0.43 26.32 -24.16
CA LYS A 127 -0.49 25.64 -25.46
C LYS A 127 -0.94 24.19 -25.32
N MET A 128 -1.22 23.59 -26.47
CA MET A 128 -1.47 22.15 -26.58
C MET A 128 -0.17 21.38 -26.36
N TRP A 129 0.00 20.79 -25.17
CA TRP A 129 1.17 19.99 -24.83
C TRP A 129 1.12 18.59 -25.45
N VAL A 130 2.28 18.07 -25.85
CA VAL A 130 2.41 16.71 -26.39
C VAL A 130 2.09 15.65 -25.34
N SER A 131 1.76 14.43 -25.74
CA SER A 131 1.46 13.38 -24.75
C SER A 131 2.71 13.00 -23.94
N PRO A 132 2.66 13.00 -22.58
CA PRO A 132 3.78 12.57 -21.75
C PRO A 132 4.24 11.16 -22.05
N ASN A 133 3.29 10.28 -22.39
CA ASN A 133 3.58 8.90 -22.75
C ASN A 133 4.45 8.82 -24.01
N GLY A 134 4.21 9.69 -25.00
CA GLY A 134 5.01 9.78 -26.22
C GLY A 134 6.42 10.29 -25.91
N THR A 135 6.52 11.40 -25.18
CA THR A 135 7.81 12.00 -24.77
C THR A 135 8.68 10.99 -24.01
N ILE A 136 8.13 10.30 -23.01
CA ILE A 136 8.87 9.31 -22.21
C ILE A 136 9.33 8.13 -23.06
N ARG A 137 8.45 7.61 -23.95
CA ARG A 137 8.81 6.49 -24.84
C ARG A 137 9.91 6.86 -25.83
N ASN A 138 9.86 8.07 -26.38
CA ASN A 138 10.88 8.56 -27.31
C ASN A 138 12.25 8.70 -26.63
N ILE A 139 12.29 9.13 -25.37
CA ILE A 139 13.55 9.29 -24.61
C ILE A 139 14.11 7.95 -24.14
N LEU A 140 13.27 7.05 -23.64
CA LEU A 140 13.72 5.75 -23.13
C LEU A 140 14.09 4.78 -24.25
N GLY A 141 13.29 4.74 -25.32
CA GLY A 141 13.39 3.75 -26.38
C GLY A 141 13.01 2.35 -25.88
N GLY A 142 12.13 1.64 -26.60
CA GLY A 142 11.78 0.27 -26.22
C GLY A 142 10.47 -0.22 -26.80
N THR A 143 10.02 -1.36 -26.28
CA THR A 143 8.81 -2.05 -26.70
C THR A 143 7.79 -2.03 -25.57
N VAL A 144 6.54 -1.72 -25.89
CA VAL A 144 5.45 -1.73 -24.92
C VAL A 144 4.73 -3.07 -25.01
N PHE A 145 4.72 -3.80 -23.90
CA PHE A 145 3.96 -5.03 -23.73
C PHE A 145 2.62 -4.70 -23.05
N ARG A 146 1.53 -5.26 -23.57
CA ARG A 146 0.21 -5.17 -22.95
C ARG A 146 -0.38 -6.55 -22.81
N GLU A 147 -0.73 -6.92 -21.59
CA GLU A 147 -1.32 -8.21 -21.25
C GLU A 147 -2.61 -7.99 -20.44
N PRO A 148 -3.69 -8.76 -20.72
CA PRO A 148 -4.91 -8.71 -19.92
C PRO A 148 -4.70 -9.34 -18.53
N ILE A 149 -5.24 -8.71 -17.49
CA ILE A 149 -5.37 -9.34 -16.17
C ILE A 149 -6.61 -10.23 -16.19
N VAL A 150 -6.40 -11.54 -16.16
CA VAL A 150 -7.46 -12.55 -16.25
C VAL A 150 -7.93 -12.94 -14.85
N ILE A 151 -9.24 -12.93 -14.61
CA ILE A 151 -9.85 -13.27 -13.31
C ILE A 151 -10.75 -14.50 -13.47
N GLY A 152 -10.51 -15.54 -12.67
CA GLY A 152 -11.45 -16.67 -12.49
C GLY A 152 -11.46 -17.75 -13.58
N SER A 153 -10.49 -17.81 -14.49
CA SER A 153 -10.44 -18.81 -15.58
C SER A 153 -9.21 -19.74 -15.55
N GLY A 154 -8.52 -19.83 -14.40
CA GLY A 154 -7.41 -20.76 -14.19
C GLY A 154 -7.83 -22.10 -13.58
N PRO A 155 -6.96 -23.14 -13.65
CA PRO A 155 -7.21 -24.46 -13.05
C PRO A 155 -7.30 -24.45 -11.51
N GLU A 156 -6.91 -23.35 -10.86
CA GLU A 156 -6.93 -23.17 -9.41
C GLU A 156 -8.24 -22.58 -8.86
N LYS A 157 -9.28 -22.46 -9.70
CA LYS A 157 -10.57 -21.85 -9.32
C LYS A 157 -11.24 -22.61 -8.18
N GLN A 158 -11.57 -21.91 -7.10
CA GLN A 158 -12.33 -22.43 -5.98
C GLN A 158 -13.85 -22.20 -6.20
N PRO A 159 -14.72 -23.07 -5.67
CA PRO A 159 -16.16 -22.84 -5.68
C PRO A 159 -16.50 -21.54 -4.92
N GLY A 160 -16.96 -20.51 -5.62
CA GLY A 160 -17.29 -19.20 -5.06
C GLY A 160 -16.48 -18.01 -5.60
N ASP A 161 -15.44 -18.27 -6.40
CA ASP A 161 -14.65 -17.20 -7.02
C ASP A 161 -15.44 -16.43 -8.08
N ILE A 162 -15.22 -15.11 -8.14
CA ILE A 162 -15.81 -14.22 -9.14
C ILE A 162 -15.21 -14.56 -10.51
N GLU A 163 -16.07 -14.84 -11.48
CA GLU A 163 -15.68 -15.06 -12.88
C GLU A 163 -16.12 -13.89 -13.74
N ILE A 164 -15.16 -13.32 -14.48
CA ILE A 164 -15.46 -12.33 -15.52
C ILE A 164 -15.47 -13.07 -16.87
N PRO A 165 -16.64 -13.28 -17.50
CA PRO A 165 -16.71 -13.99 -18.75
C PRO A 165 -16.00 -13.21 -19.86
N ARG A 166 -15.31 -13.94 -20.74
CA ARG A 166 -14.62 -13.36 -21.89
C ARG A 166 -15.62 -13.05 -23.00
N LEU A 167 -15.51 -11.85 -23.59
CA LEU A 167 -16.39 -11.44 -24.69
C LEU A 167 -16.20 -12.31 -25.93
N VAL A 168 -14.96 -12.77 -26.17
CA VAL A 168 -14.62 -13.67 -27.28
C VAL A 168 -14.44 -15.08 -26.71
N PRO A 169 -15.35 -16.03 -27.03
CA PRO A 169 -15.34 -17.36 -26.42
C PRO A 169 -14.08 -18.19 -26.71
N GLY A 170 -13.46 -17.99 -27.88
CA GLY A 170 -12.27 -18.75 -28.30
C GLY A 170 -10.95 -18.30 -27.64
N TRP A 171 -10.96 -17.25 -26.82
CA TRP A 171 -9.75 -16.76 -26.16
C TRP A 171 -9.50 -17.49 -24.84
N GLU A 172 -8.93 -18.69 -24.91
CA GLU A 172 -8.67 -19.50 -23.71
C GLU A 172 -7.45 -19.04 -22.90
N LYS A 173 -6.45 -18.44 -23.57
CA LYS A 173 -5.19 -17.96 -22.98
C LYS A 173 -5.04 -16.44 -23.15
N PRO A 174 -4.31 -15.75 -22.25
CA PRO A 174 -4.02 -14.34 -22.42
C PRO A 174 -3.21 -14.12 -23.70
N ILE A 175 -3.57 -13.07 -24.44
CA ILE A 175 -2.87 -12.64 -25.65
C ILE A 175 -2.07 -11.40 -25.27
N VAL A 176 -0.74 -11.49 -25.38
CA VAL A 176 0.16 -10.36 -25.16
C VAL A 176 0.33 -9.60 -26.46
N ILE A 177 -0.05 -8.33 -26.47
CA ILE A 177 0.18 -7.44 -27.61
C ILE A 177 1.54 -6.81 -27.44
N VAL A 178 2.43 -7.07 -28.40
CA VAL A 178 3.73 -6.44 -28.52
C VAL A 178 3.61 -5.30 -29.52
N GLY A 179 3.61 -4.06 -29.03
CA GLY A 179 3.67 -2.89 -29.91
C GLY A 179 5.12 -2.62 -30.32
N LEU A 180 5.50 -2.99 -31.54
CA LEU A 180 6.72 -2.48 -32.17
C LEU A 180 6.38 -1.13 -32.83
N HIS A 181 7.21 -0.11 -32.58
CA HIS A 181 7.07 1.32 -32.92
C HIS A 181 6.43 2.18 -31.82
N SER A 182 7.30 2.60 -30.90
CA SER A 182 7.15 3.85 -30.16
C SER A 182 7.41 5.03 -31.11
N CYS A 183 6.41 5.40 -31.91
CA CYS A 183 6.34 6.68 -32.61
C CYS A 183 5.21 7.55 -32.03
#